data_AF-A0A844MVW5-F1
#
_entry.id   AF-A0A844MVW5-F1
#
_cell.length_a   1.000
_cell.length_b   1.000
_cell.length_c   1.000
_cell.angle_alpha   90.00
_cell.angle_beta   90.00
_cell.angle_gamma   90.00
#
_symmetry.space_group_name_H-M   'P 1'
#
loop_
_entity.id
_entity.type
_entity.pdbx_description
1 polymer ?
#
loop_
_entity_poly.entity_id
_entity_poly.type
_entity_poly.pdbx_seq_one_letter_code
_entity_poly.pdbx_strand_id
1 'polypeptide(L)'
;MTTLAQRKSPLTNHQRGMIAAVINLCEDFSIAANDIWTIYVHEETSVLWVHLYNGAQLPFDCDWFREELNNLRLQQRVQKADECKVIAVEGKRYTVLNTSNNNNYTVEPHRVFSNQRCTCMDCRKRNQVCKHQVAVKRYQLSLSETLAVR
;
A
#
# COMPACT_ATOMS: atom_id res chain seq x y z
N MET A 1 19.76 10.15 33.34
CA MET A 1 19.07 10.28 32.04
C MET A 1 17.61 9.93 32.25
N THR A 2 16.73 10.92 32.27
CA THR A 2 15.28 10.72 32.42
C THR A 2 14.73 10.21 31.10
N THR A 3 14.44 8.91 31.04
CA THR A 3 13.61 8.34 29.98
C THR A 3 12.29 9.10 30.00
N LEU A 4 12.01 9.89 28.96
CA LEU A 4 10.67 10.42 28.70
C LEU A 4 9.68 9.28 28.96
N ALA A 5 8.72 9.50 29.87
CA ALA A 5 7.64 8.54 30.11
C ALA A 5 7.15 8.08 28.74
N GLN A 6 7.19 6.77 28.46
CA GLN A 6 6.89 6.20 27.15
C GLN A 6 5.48 6.61 26.73
N ARG A 7 5.35 7.79 26.11
CA ARG A 7 4.11 8.28 25.56
C ARG A 7 3.79 7.34 24.43
N LYS A 8 2.65 6.67 24.53
CA LYS A 8 2.16 5.82 23.46
C LYS A 8 2.09 6.66 22.18
N SER A 9 2.75 6.20 21.12
CA SER A 9 2.70 6.87 19.83
C SER A 9 1.24 6.94 19.35
N PRO A 10 0.80 8.08 18.78
CA PRO A 10 -0.53 8.20 18.20
C PRO A 10 -0.68 7.38 16.91
N LEU A 11 0.43 6.90 16.34
CA LEU A 11 0.45 6.06 15.15
C LEU A 11 0.20 4.59 15.52
N THR A 12 -0.40 3.85 14.61
CA THR A 12 -0.46 2.38 14.68
C THR A 12 0.90 1.77 14.32
N ASN A 13 1.17 0.54 14.77
CA ASN A 13 2.36 -0.23 14.36
C ASN A 13 2.48 -0.30 12.83
N HIS A 14 1.36 -0.50 12.13
CA HIS A 14 1.35 -0.55 10.66
C HIS A 14 1.78 0.79 10.04
N GLN A 15 1.26 1.92 10.54
CA GLN A 15 1.68 3.25 10.06
C GLN A 15 3.17 3.48 10.29
N ARG A 16 3.69 3.16 11.48
CA ARG A 16 5.12 3.29 11.77
C ARG A 16 5.99 2.40 10.88
N GLY A 17 5.56 1.16 10.62
CA GLY A 17 6.27 0.27 9.69
C GLY A 17 6.34 0.82 8.27
N MET A 18 5.25 1.44 7.79
CA MET A 18 5.25 2.09 6.47
C MET A 18 6.17 3.32 6.43
N ILE A 19 6.17 4.14 7.48
CA ILE A 19 7.04 5.32 7.58
C ILE A 19 8.51 4.89 7.64
N ALA A 20 8.85 3.90 8.46
CA ALA A 20 10.22 3.36 8.55
C ALA A 20 10.70 2.85 7.18
N ALA A 21 9.86 2.11 6.47
CA ALA A 21 10.21 1.61 5.14
C ALA A 21 10.46 2.73 4.12
N VAL A 22 9.72 3.84 4.17
CA VAL A 22 9.96 5.01 3.31
C VAL A 22 11.26 5.72 3.69
N ILE A 23 11.52 5.94 4.99
CA ILE A 23 12.73 6.63 5.43
C ILE A 23 13.98 5.84 5.04
N ASN A 24 13.94 4.51 5.18
CA ASN A 24 15.06 3.64 4.84
C ASN A 24 15.26 3.48 3.32
N LEU A 25 14.47 4.16 2.46
CA LEU A 25 14.82 4.32 1.04
C LEU A 25 15.97 5.33 0.87
N CYS A 26 16.14 6.25 1.82
CA CYS A 26 17.31 7.10 1.88
C CYS A 26 18.46 6.29 2.52
N GLU A 27 19.62 6.25 1.87
CA GLU A 27 20.74 5.36 2.22
C GLU A 27 21.33 5.62 3.62
N ASP A 28 21.09 6.80 4.20
CA ASP A 28 21.67 7.24 5.47
C ASP A 28 20.89 6.79 6.71
N PHE A 29 19.74 6.13 6.55
CA PHE A 29 18.86 5.79 7.67
C PHE A 29 18.64 4.28 7.81
N SER A 30 18.70 3.82 9.06
CA SER A 30 18.28 2.48 9.48
C SER A 30 17.37 2.60 10.69
N ILE A 31 16.09 2.86 10.41
CA ILE A 31 15.07 3.13 11.42
C ILE A 31 14.08 1.96 11.46
N ALA A 32 13.80 1.46 12.67
CA ALA A 32 12.75 0.49 12.90
C ALA A 32 11.41 1.19 13.20
N ALA A 33 10.31 0.47 13.00
CA ALA A 33 8.97 0.97 13.32
C ALA A 33 8.82 1.38 14.81
N ASN A 34 9.62 0.81 15.70
CA ASN A 34 9.58 1.11 17.13
C ASN A 34 10.32 2.40 17.49
N ASP A 35 11.14 2.93 16.60
CA ASP A 35 11.88 4.18 16.83
C ASP A 35 10.99 5.40 16.55
N ILE A 36 9.96 5.24 15.72
CA ILE A 36 9.08 6.33 15.30
C ILE A 36 8.05 6.65 16.37
N TRP A 37 8.02 7.89 16.82
CA TRP A 37 7.01 8.37 17.75
C TRP A 37 5.82 9.01 17.02
N THR A 38 6.04 10.03 16.22
CA THR A 38 4.97 10.77 15.51
C THR A 38 5.48 11.39 14.23
N ILE A 39 4.57 11.90 13.42
CA ILE A 39 4.88 12.79 12.30
C ILE A 39 4.22 14.15 12.52
N TYR A 40 4.84 15.20 12.02
CA TYR A 40 4.29 16.56 11.98
C TYR A 40 4.50 17.12 10.58
N VAL A 41 3.50 17.81 10.04
CA VAL A 41 3.60 18.47 8.73
C VAL A 41 3.58 19.96 8.96
N HIS A 42 4.62 20.65 8.49
CA HIS A 42 4.71 22.10 8.53
C HIS A 42 4.14 22.65 7.22
N GLU A 43 2.90 23.14 7.25
CA GLU A 43 2.14 23.51 6.05
C GLU A 43 2.81 24.62 5.22
N GLU A 44 3.44 25.60 5.86
CA GLU A 44 4.06 26.73 5.16
C GLU A 44 5.33 26.35 4.38
N THR A 45 6.06 25.35 4.84
CA THR A 45 7.36 24.96 4.27
C THR A 45 7.27 23.67 3.47
N SER A 46 6.11 23.02 3.44
CA SER A 46 5.93 21.69 2.84
C SER A 46 6.92 20.64 3.38
N VAL A 47 7.38 20.80 4.62
CA VAL A 47 8.27 19.84 5.28
C VAL A 47 7.49 18.92 6.22
N LEU A 48 7.69 17.62 6.06
CA LEU A 48 7.25 16.59 6.98
C LEU A 48 8.39 16.24 7.93
N TRP A 49 8.14 16.34 9.23
CA TRP A 49 9.06 15.96 10.29
C TRP A 49 8.66 14.60 10.88
N VAL A 50 9.58 13.65 10.86
CA VAL A 50 9.44 12.38 11.58
C VAL A 50 10.15 12.51 12.91
N HIS A 51 9.39 12.36 14.00
CA HIS A 51 9.92 12.45 15.36
C HIS A 51 10.18 11.05 15.89
N LEU A 52 11.38 10.83 16.40
CA LEU A 52 11.81 9.57 16.98
C LEU A 52 11.72 9.58 18.51
N TYR A 53 11.61 8.40 19.11
CA TYR A 53 11.56 8.23 20.58
C TYR A 53 12.86 8.66 21.28
N ASN A 54 13.99 8.64 20.58
CA ASN A 54 15.28 9.14 21.08
C ASN A 54 15.40 10.68 21.04
N GLY A 55 14.36 11.39 20.58
CA GLY A 55 14.32 12.85 20.50
C GLY A 55 14.81 13.42 19.16
N ALA A 56 15.35 12.60 18.26
CA ALA A 56 15.76 13.06 16.93
C ALA A 56 14.55 13.43 16.05
N GLN A 57 14.76 14.38 15.14
CA GLN A 57 13.76 14.86 14.18
C GLN A 57 14.36 14.80 12.78
N LEU A 58 13.65 14.15 11.86
CA LEU A 58 14.10 13.93 10.49
C LEU A 58 13.18 14.69 9.53
N PRO A 59 13.70 15.66 8.76
CA PRO A 59 12.92 16.40 7.79
C PRO A 59 12.84 15.65 6.45
N PHE A 60 11.67 15.70 5.82
CA PHE A 60 11.42 15.20 4.47
C PHE A 60 10.54 16.19 3.71
N ASP A 61 10.73 16.28 2.40
CA ASP A 61 9.76 16.95 1.53
C ASP A 61 8.41 16.20 1.58
N CYS A 62 7.32 16.94 1.77
CA CYS A 62 5.98 16.36 1.93
C CYS A 62 5.52 15.58 0.70
N ASP A 63 5.78 16.11 -0.49
CA ASP A 63 5.27 15.53 -1.73
C ASP A 63 6.06 14.28 -2.10
N TRP A 64 7.38 14.35 -1.99
CA TRP A 64 8.26 13.18 -2.11
C TRP A 64 7.85 12.07 -1.13
N PHE A 65 7.69 12.40 0.15
CA PHE A 65 7.34 11.40 1.17
C PHE A 65 5.98 10.76 0.89
N ARG A 66 5.01 11.55 0.42
CA ARG A 66 3.67 11.06 0.04
C ARG A 66 3.73 10.17 -1.20
N GLU A 67 4.53 10.53 -2.20
CA GLU A 67 4.75 9.75 -3.40
C GLU A 67 5.36 8.39 -3.07
N GLU A 68 6.46 8.36 -2.30
CA GLU A 68 7.12 7.11 -1.91
C GLU A 68 6.23 6.22 -1.06
N LEU A 69 5.46 6.81 -0.14
CA LEU A 69 4.47 6.06 0.63
C LEU A 69 3.39 5.43 -0.27
N ASN A 70 2.97 6.11 -1.32
CA ASN A 70 2.01 5.58 -2.30
C ASN A 70 2.63 4.49 -3.17
N ASN A 71 3.87 4.66 -3.60
CA ASN A 71 4.65 3.67 -4.36
C ASN A 71 4.81 2.37 -3.56
N LEU A 72 5.24 2.48 -2.30
CA LEU A 72 5.37 1.33 -1.39
C LEU A 72 4.04 0.59 -1.20
N ARG A 73 2.93 1.33 -1.01
CA ARG A 73 1.59 0.73 -0.92
C ARG A 73 1.17 0.03 -2.20
N LEU A 74 1.53 0.58 -3.36
CA LEU A 74 1.28 -0.06 -4.65
C LEU A 74 2.09 -1.35 -4.78
N GLN A 75 3.39 -1.33 -4.49
CA GLN A 75 4.25 -2.51 -4.52
C GLN A 75 3.73 -3.63 -3.61
N GLN A 76 3.35 -3.32 -2.37
CA GLN A 76 2.75 -4.30 -1.45
C GLN A 76 1.46 -4.92 -2.00
N ARG A 77 0.66 -4.15 -2.74
CA ARG A 77 -0.56 -4.68 -3.38
C ARG A 77 -0.25 -5.55 -4.58
N VAL A 78 0.76 -5.18 -5.35
CA VAL A 78 1.26 -5.95 -6.48
C VAL A 78 1.81 -7.30 -6.00
N GLN A 79 2.60 -7.32 -4.92
CA GLN A 79 3.08 -8.55 -4.30
C GLN A 79 1.94 -9.39 -3.74
N LYS A 80 1.00 -8.80 -3.00
CA LYS A 80 -0.18 -9.52 -2.49
C LYS A 80 -1.13 -10.02 -3.59
N ALA A 81 -1.02 -9.49 -4.80
CA ALA A 81 -1.77 -10.02 -5.93
C ALA A 81 -1.23 -11.38 -6.39
N ASP A 82 -0.02 -11.77 -6.03
CA ASP A 82 0.54 -13.11 -6.31
C ASP A 82 -0.20 -14.21 -5.53
N GLU A 83 -0.81 -13.85 -4.39
CA GLU A 83 -1.70 -14.72 -3.61
C GLU A 83 -3.12 -14.81 -4.21
N CYS A 84 -3.40 -14.11 -5.30
CA CYS A 84 -4.73 -14.05 -5.90
C CYS A 84 -4.75 -14.82 -7.22
N LYS A 85 -5.72 -15.72 -7.38
CA LYS A 85 -5.90 -16.53 -8.59
C LYS A 85 -7.25 -16.28 -9.22
N VAL A 86 -7.29 -16.01 -10.52
CA VAL A 86 -8.56 -16.00 -11.28
C VAL A 86 -9.00 -17.45 -11.46
N ILE A 87 -10.16 -17.80 -10.91
CA ILE A 87 -10.69 -19.17 -10.90
C ILE A 87 -11.91 -19.37 -11.82
N ALA A 88 -12.58 -18.28 -12.21
CA ALA A 88 -13.67 -18.33 -13.18
C ALA A 88 -13.80 -17.01 -13.94
N VAL A 89 -14.27 -17.09 -15.18
CA VAL A 89 -14.54 -15.94 -16.06
C VAL A 89 -15.94 -16.11 -16.64
N GLU A 90 -16.80 -15.12 -16.42
CA GLU A 90 -18.19 -15.09 -16.89
C GLU A 90 -18.43 -13.78 -17.65
N GLY A 91 -18.22 -13.82 -18.96
CA GLY A 91 -18.29 -12.63 -19.81
C GLY A 91 -17.28 -11.56 -19.39
N LYS A 92 -17.76 -10.48 -18.77
CA LYS A 92 -16.94 -9.34 -18.29
C LYS A 92 -16.64 -9.37 -16.80
N ARG A 93 -16.99 -10.47 -16.12
CA ARG A 93 -16.84 -10.67 -14.68
C ARG A 93 -15.80 -11.76 -14.40
N TYR A 94 -14.96 -11.50 -13.41
CA TYR A 94 -13.87 -12.39 -12.99
C TYR A 94 -14.07 -12.77 -11.52
N THR A 95 -13.98 -14.07 -11.22
CA THR A 95 -13.93 -14.56 -9.84
C THR A 95 -12.49 -14.81 -9.45
N VAL A 96 -12.06 -14.17 -8.36
CA VAL A 96 -10.69 -14.20 -7.85
C VAL A 96 -10.68 -14.86 -6.47
N LEU A 97 -9.97 -15.97 -6.34
CA LEU A 97 -9.66 -16.60 -5.06
C LEU A 97 -8.44 -15.92 -4.45
N ASN A 98 -8.55 -15.44 -3.22
CA ASN A 98 -7.39 -15.01 -2.43
C ASN A 98 -6.91 -16.17 -1.54
N THR A 99 -5.76 -16.75 -1.88
CA THR A 99 -5.26 -17.96 -1.20
C THR A 99 -4.85 -17.71 0.25
N SER A 100 -4.55 -16.46 0.63
CA SER A 100 -4.18 -16.13 2.02
C SER A 100 -5.33 -16.16 3.02
N ASN A 101 -6.58 -16.02 2.55
CA ASN A 101 -7.76 -16.09 3.43
C ASN A 101 -8.88 -17.00 2.91
N ASN A 102 -8.62 -17.73 1.81
CA ASN A 102 -9.53 -18.64 1.14
C ASN A 102 -10.90 -18.03 0.75
N ASN A 103 -10.95 -16.71 0.55
CA ASN A 103 -12.17 -16.01 0.13
C ASN A 103 -12.18 -15.73 -1.37
N ASN A 104 -13.38 -15.73 -1.94
CA ASN A 104 -13.62 -15.37 -3.33
C ASN A 104 -14.13 -13.93 -3.44
N TYR A 105 -13.62 -13.22 -4.44
CA TYR A 105 -14.02 -11.86 -4.76
C TYR A 105 -14.38 -11.75 -6.24
N THR A 106 -15.36 -10.92 -6.52
CA THR A 106 -15.78 -10.62 -7.89
C THR A 106 -15.12 -9.34 -8.34
N VAL A 107 -14.58 -9.34 -9.55
CA VAL A 107 -13.95 -8.19 -10.18
C VAL A 107 -14.60 -7.93 -11.54
N GLU A 108 -15.01 -6.68 -11.76
CA GLU A 108 -15.61 -6.20 -13.01
C GLU A 108 -14.76 -5.02 -13.52
N PRO A 109 -13.68 -5.28 -14.30
CA PRO A 109 -12.67 -4.27 -14.64
C PRO A 109 -13.21 -3.13 -15.51
N HIS A 110 -14.35 -3.34 -16.17
CA HIS A 110 -14.97 -2.36 -17.07
C HIS A 110 -15.83 -1.30 -16.37
N ARG A 111 -16.08 -1.42 -15.06
CA ARG A 111 -16.82 -0.37 -14.35
C ARG A 111 -16.05 0.95 -14.39
N VAL A 112 -16.77 2.05 -14.58
CA VAL A 112 -16.19 3.40 -14.71
C VAL A 112 -15.32 3.72 -13.49
N PHE A 113 -15.87 3.52 -12.28
CA PHE A 113 -15.17 3.84 -11.04
C PHE A 113 -14.29 2.69 -10.57
N SER A 114 -12.97 2.91 -10.53
CA SER A 114 -11.98 1.89 -10.12
C SER A 114 -12.19 1.38 -8.69
N ASN A 115 -12.69 2.23 -7.80
CA ASN A 115 -13.02 1.91 -6.42
C ASN A 115 -14.28 1.03 -6.26
N GLN A 116 -15.04 0.80 -7.34
CA GLN A 116 -16.24 -0.06 -7.40
C GLN A 116 -16.06 -1.32 -8.24
N ARG A 117 -14.85 -1.56 -8.78
CA ARG A 117 -14.56 -2.71 -9.64
C ARG A 117 -14.43 -4.03 -8.89
N CYS A 118 -14.42 -4.06 -7.56
CA CYS A 118 -14.22 -5.29 -6.78
C CYS A 118 -15.09 -5.34 -5.52
N THR A 119 -15.57 -6.55 -5.16
CA THR A 119 -16.40 -6.79 -3.97
C THR A 119 -15.64 -6.82 -2.64
N CYS A 120 -14.30 -6.80 -2.66
CA CYS A 120 -13.48 -6.87 -1.43
C CYS A 120 -13.58 -5.66 -0.50
N MET A 121 -14.28 -4.58 -0.91
CA MET A 121 -14.40 -3.29 -0.21
C MET A 121 -13.10 -2.50 0.01
N ASP A 122 -11.93 -3.13 -0.12
CA ASP A 122 -10.62 -2.48 0.05
C ASP A 122 -10.40 -1.37 -0.97
N CYS A 123 -10.78 -1.60 -2.24
CA CYS A 123 -10.70 -0.58 -3.28
C CYS A 123 -11.61 0.63 -2.99
N ARG A 124 -12.76 0.40 -2.36
CA ARG A 124 -13.71 1.47 -1.98
C ARG A 124 -13.17 2.29 -0.82
N LYS A 125 -12.66 1.63 0.24
CA LYS A 125 -12.12 2.30 1.43
C LYS A 125 -10.88 3.15 1.12
N ARG A 126 -10.05 2.71 0.17
CA ARG A 126 -8.79 3.37 -0.18
C ARG A 126 -8.90 4.29 -1.40
N ASN A 127 -10.05 4.31 -2.07
CA ASN A 127 -10.25 4.98 -3.36
C ASN A 127 -9.17 4.65 -4.41
N GLN A 128 -8.71 3.40 -4.43
CA GLN A 128 -7.56 2.96 -5.24
C GLN A 128 -7.75 1.51 -5.73
N VAL A 129 -6.92 1.08 -6.67
CA VAL A 129 -6.88 -0.30 -7.17
C VAL A 129 -6.50 -1.25 -6.03
N CYS A 130 -7.23 -2.36 -5.88
CA CYS A 130 -6.92 -3.41 -4.91
C CYS A 130 -6.16 -4.58 -5.54
N LYS A 131 -5.59 -5.46 -4.70
CA LYS A 131 -4.82 -6.63 -5.16
C LYS A 131 -5.58 -7.55 -6.13
N HIS A 132 -6.90 -7.72 -5.95
CA HIS A 132 -7.72 -8.55 -6.84
C HIS A 132 -7.85 -7.94 -8.24
N GLN A 133 -7.95 -6.61 -8.34
CA GLN A 133 -7.96 -5.93 -9.64
C GLN A 133 -6.62 -6.05 -10.36
N VAL A 134 -5.50 -5.99 -9.61
CA VAL A 134 -4.16 -6.23 -10.16
C VAL A 134 -4.04 -7.66 -10.69
N ALA A 135 -4.52 -8.65 -9.94
CA ALA A 135 -4.50 -10.05 -10.36
C ALA A 135 -5.29 -10.27 -11.67
N VAL A 136 -6.48 -9.68 -11.79
CA VAL A 136 -7.26 -9.73 -13.04
C VAL A 136 -6.54 -9.05 -14.19
N LYS A 137 -5.93 -7.88 -13.98
CA LYS A 137 -5.17 -7.19 -15.02
C LYS A 137 -4.02 -8.04 -15.54
N ARG A 138 -3.27 -8.71 -14.65
CA ARG A 138 -2.19 -9.63 -15.03
C ARG A 138 -2.70 -10.83 -15.84
N TYR A 139 -3.81 -11.42 -15.41
CA TYR A 139 -4.47 -12.51 -16.13
C TYR A 139 -4.91 -12.10 -17.54
N GLN A 140 -5.46 -10.88 -17.71
CA GLN A 140 -5.85 -10.36 -19.02
C GLN A 140 -4.64 -10.16 -19.95
N LEU A 141 -3.51 -9.68 -19.42
CA LEU A 141 -2.27 -9.54 -20.17
C LEU A 141 -1.72 -10.89 -20.61
N SER A 142 -1.69 -11.89 -19.73
CA SER A 142 -1.20 -13.23 -20.08
C SER A 142 -2.04 -13.92 -21.16
N LEU A 143 -3.35 -13.69 -21.18
CA LEU A 143 -4.23 -14.16 -22.26
C LEU A 143 -3.90 -13.49 -23.60
N SER A 144 -3.63 -12.18 -23.58
CA SER A 144 -3.32 -11.41 -24.79
C SER A 144 -1.98 -11.82 -25.39
N GLU A 145 -0.98 -12.08 -24.55
CA GLU A 145 0.33 -12.60 -24.97
C GLU A 145 0.22 -14.00 -25.58
N THR A 146 -0.62 -14.87 -25.00
CA THR A 146 -0.85 -16.22 -25.54
C THR A 146 -1.53 -16.19 -26.93
N LEU A 147 -2.38 -15.19 -27.18
CA LEU A 147 -3.06 -15.02 -28.46
C LEU A 147 -2.17 -14.37 -29.52
N ALA A 148 -1.18 -13.57 -29.14
CA ALA A 148 -0.25 -12.91 -30.06
C ALA A 148 0.87 -13.83 -30.59
N VAL A 149 1.08 -14.99 -29.95
CA VAL A 149 2.09 -16.01 -30.35
C VAL A 149 1.49 -17.08 -31.27
N ARG A 150 0.19 -17.00 -31.60
CA ARG A 150 -0.51 -17.87 -32.56
C ARG A 150 -0.72 -17.16 -33.88
#